data_AF-Q9CWU6-F1
#
_entry.id   AF-Q9CWU6-F1
#
_cell.length_a   1.000
_cell.length_b   1.000
_cell.length_c   1.000
_cell.angle_alpha   90.00
_cell.angle_beta   90.00
_cell.angle_gamma   90.00
#
_symmetry.space_group_name_H-M   'P 1'
#
loop_
_entity.id
_entity.type
_entity.pdbx_description
1 polymer ?
#
loop_
_entity_poly.entity_id
_entity_poly.type
_entity_poly.pdbx_seq_one_letter_code
_entity_poly.pdbx_strand_id
1 'polypeptide(L)'
;MALLVRVLRNQTSISQWVPVCSQLVSVSPTQRQWSSTSQWLQKNQSRVCLGSEQTVGADTAQNRKYHNTSKLLTTQDFPQPVEEKVGPFTKIIEAMGFTGPLKYSKWKIKIAALRMYTSCVEKTDFEEFFLRCQMPDTFNSWFLITLLHVWMCLVRMKQEGRTGKYMCRIIVHFMWEDVEQRGRVMGVNSYILKKNMALMTNNFYAAILGYDEGILSDDHGLAAALWRTFFNQKCEDPRQLELLVEYVRKQMQYLDSMNGEDLLLTGEVRWRPLVEKNPQSILKPHAPTYNDEGL
;
A
#
# COMPACT_ATOMS: atom_id res chain seq x y z
N MET A 1 -6.23 9.58 15.35
CA MET A 1 -7.07 10.18 14.29
C MET A 1 -7.34 11.67 14.49
N ALA A 2 -7.34 12.21 15.72
CA ALA A 2 -7.51 13.65 15.97
C ALA A 2 -6.25 14.54 15.75
N LEU A 3 -5.05 13.96 15.61
CA LEU A 3 -3.79 14.73 15.47
C LEU A 3 -3.31 14.92 14.02
N LEU A 4 -3.82 14.15 13.05
CA LEU A 4 -3.49 14.34 11.63
C LEU A 4 -4.36 15.41 10.94
N VAL A 5 -5.53 15.71 11.50
CA VAL A 5 -6.46 16.73 10.98
C VAL A 5 -6.00 18.18 11.27
N ARG A 6 -5.10 18.40 12.24
CA ARG A 6 -4.59 19.75 12.55
C ARG A 6 -3.40 20.20 11.69
N VAL A 7 -2.70 19.29 11.02
CA VAL A 7 -1.55 19.64 10.16
C VAL A 7 -2.01 20.05 8.76
N LEU A 8 -3.16 19.57 8.29
CA LEU A 8 -3.69 19.89 6.96
C LEU A 8 -4.49 21.20 6.90
N ARG A 9 -4.84 21.80 8.05
CA ARG A 9 -5.61 23.06 8.10
C ARG A 9 -4.76 24.31 7.86
N ASN A 10 -3.43 24.19 7.76
CA ASN A 10 -2.51 25.33 7.65
C ASN A 10 -1.75 25.43 6.31
N GLN A 11 -2.19 24.71 5.27
CA GLN A 11 -1.70 24.90 3.88
C GLN A 11 -2.84 25.33 2.95
N THR A 12 -3.39 26.51 3.20
CA THR A 12 -4.22 27.25 2.25
C THR A 12 -3.32 27.97 1.25
N SER A 13 -2.90 27.28 0.17
CA SER A 13 -2.42 27.87 -1.10
C SER A 13 -1.81 26.78 -2.00
N ILE A 14 -2.62 25.89 -2.58
CA ILE A 14 -2.18 25.02 -3.67
C ILE A 14 -3.27 25.00 -4.75
N SER A 15 -3.38 26.11 -5.48
CA SER A 15 -4.33 26.28 -6.60
C SER A 15 -3.64 26.70 -7.91
N GLN A 16 -2.38 26.31 -8.15
CA GLN A 16 -1.62 26.76 -9.32
C GLN A 16 -0.79 25.70 -10.09
N TRP A 17 -1.09 24.40 -9.99
CA TRP A 17 -0.36 23.40 -10.79
C TRP A 17 -1.26 22.44 -11.57
N VAL A 18 -1.78 22.96 -12.67
CA VAL A 18 -2.27 22.26 -13.87
C VAL A 18 -1.57 22.99 -15.04
N PRO A 19 -0.87 22.38 -16.03
CA PRO A 19 -0.68 20.97 -16.38
C PRO A 19 0.81 20.57 -16.67
N VAL A 20 1.39 19.58 -15.98
CA VAL A 20 2.73 19.04 -16.35
C VAL A 20 2.74 17.51 -16.56
N CYS A 21 1.60 16.83 -16.47
CA CYS A 21 1.50 15.38 -16.69
C CYS A 21 0.92 14.96 -18.05
N SER A 22 0.71 15.89 -18.99
CA SER A 22 0.10 15.60 -20.30
C SER A 22 1.09 15.36 -21.45
N GLN A 23 2.41 15.30 -21.18
CA GLN A 23 3.45 15.17 -22.23
C GLN A 23 4.34 13.94 -22.09
N LEU A 24 3.91 12.90 -21.36
CA LEU A 24 4.67 11.66 -21.23
C LEU A 24 4.21 10.62 -22.26
N VAL A 25 4.93 10.61 -23.38
CA VAL A 25 5.09 9.54 -24.38
C VAL A 25 3.80 8.92 -24.91
N SER A 26 3.30 9.46 -26.02
CA SER A 26 2.51 8.69 -26.99
C SER A 26 3.40 7.63 -27.62
N VAL A 27 3.45 6.42 -27.04
CA VAL A 27 4.00 5.25 -27.74
C VAL A 27 2.87 4.67 -28.60
N SER A 28 3.13 4.52 -29.89
CA SER A 28 2.26 3.84 -30.87
C SER A 28 1.82 2.47 -30.34
N PRO A 29 0.61 1.99 -30.68
CA PRO A 29 0.11 0.70 -30.20
C PRO A 29 0.85 -0.44 -30.90
N THR A 30 2.05 -0.75 -30.43
CA THR A 30 2.64 -2.07 -30.65
C THR A 30 2.21 -2.92 -29.48
N GLN A 31 1.23 -3.77 -29.74
CA GLN A 31 0.65 -4.80 -28.89
C GLN A 31 1.74 -5.62 -28.17
N ARG A 32 2.26 -5.10 -27.05
CA ARG A 32 3.05 -5.84 -26.06
C ARG A 32 2.24 -5.87 -24.78
N GLN A 33 1.45 -6.93 -24.68
CA GLN A 33 0.75 -7.38 -23.51
C GLN A 33 1.59 -7.20 -22.23
N TRP A 34 0.96 -6.76 -21.14
CA TRP A 34 1.54 -6.46 -19.82
C TRP A 34 2.13 -7.69 -19.07
N SER A 35 2.57 -8.70 -19.82
CA SER A 35 3.05 -10.00 -19.35
C SER A 35 4.42 -9.96 -18.65
N SER A 36 5.13 -8.82 -18.61
CA SER A 36 6.43 -8.75 -17.91
C SER A 36 6.32 -8.77 -16.38
N THR A 37 5.14 -8.50 -15.84
CA THR A 37 4.90 -8.50 -14.38
C THR A 37 5.11 -9.89 -13.77
N SER A 38 4.69 -10.94 -14.49
CA SER A 38 4.74 -12.32 -14.00
C SER A 38 6.17 -12.84 -13.82
N GLN A 39 7.08 -12.50 -14.74
CA GLN A 39 8.48 -12.93 -14.66
C GLN A 39 9.22 -12.32 -13.45
N TRP A 40 8.95 -11.06 -13.13
CA TRP A 40 9.55 -10.43 -11.96
C TRP A 40 8.95 -10.95 -10.65
N LEU A 41 7.61 -11.12 -10.60
CA LEU A 41 6.92 -11.71 -9.45
C LEU A 41 7.46 -13.12 -9.13
N GLN A 42 7.73 -13.93 -10.16
CA GLN A 42 8.34 -15.25 -10.00
C GLN A 42 9.79 -15.19 -9.47
N LYS A 43 10.58 -14.20 -9.92
CA LYS A 43 11.94 -13.96 -9.44
C LYS A 43 11.98 -13.43 -8.00
N ASN A 44 10.98 -12.66 -7.60
CA ASN A 44 10.88 -12.15 -6.23
C ASN A 44 10.26 -13.15 -5.26
N GLN A 45 9.36 -14.04 -5.69
CA GLN A 45 8.95 -15.19 -4.89
C GLN A 45 10.15 -16.08 -4.53
N SER A 46 11.06 -16.34 -5.48
CA SER A 46 12.29 -17.10 -5.20
C SER A 46 13.28 -16.34 -4.30
N ARG A 47 13.43 -15.02 -4.45
CA ARG A 47 14.22 -14.19 -3.52
C ARG A 47 13.66 -14.13 -2.10
N VAL A 48 12.33 -14.20 -1.93
CA VAL A 48 11.69 -14.28 -0.61
C VAL A 48 11.92 -15.66 0.05
N CYS A 49 12.17 -16.71 -0.73
CA CYS A 49 12.54 -18.04 -0.23
C CYS A 49 14.02 -18.18 0.15
N LEU A 50 14.93 -17.41 -0.45
CA LEU A 50 16.37 -17.43 -0.19
C LEU A 50 16.77 -16.35 0.81
N GLY A 51 16.50 -16.58 2.09
CA GLY A 51 16.76 -15.61 3.16
C GLY A 51 17.06 -16.25 4.51
N SER A 52 18.03 -17.16 4.55
CA SER A 52 18.60 -17.74 5.77
C SER A 52 19.86 -18.52 5.39
N GLU A 53 21.05 -17.91 5.45
CA GLU A 53 22.30 -18.63 5.71
C GLU A 53 23.46 -17.69 6.03
N GLN A 54 24.37 -18.22 6.85
CA GLN A 54 25.32 -17.56 7.73
C GLN A 54 26.58 -17.00 7.05
N THR A 55 27.14 -16.02 7.76
CA THR A 55 28.53 -15.54 7.85
C THR A 55 29.66 -16.43 7.29
N VAL A 56 30.62 -15.80 6.60
CA VAL A 56 32.06 -15.70 6.95
C VAL A 56 32.81 -15.08 5.77
N GLY A 57 33.70 -14.12 6.02
CA GLY A 57 34.63 -13.59 5.01
C GLY A 57 35.05 -12.16 5.29
N ALA A 58 36.01 -12.00 6.20
CA ALA A 58 36.68 -10.75 6.49
C ALA A 58 37.56 -10.33 5.30
N ASP A 59 37.49 -9.07 4.88
CA ASP A 59 38.68 -8.40 4.38
C ASP A 59 38.62 -6.88 4.52
N THR A 60 39.82 -6.33 4.63
CA THR A 60 40.21 -5.11 5.35
C THR A 60 40.20 -3.89 4.43
N ALA A 61 39.76 -2.70 4.90
CA ALA A 61 40.47 -1.40 4.73
C ALA A 61 39.59 -0.13 4.92
N GLN A 62 40.02 0.67 5.91
CA GLN A 62 40.24 2.12 5.88
C GLN A 62 39.09 3.15 5.99
N ASN A 63 39.14 3.82 7.15
CA ASN A 63 39.19 5.29 7.36
C ASN A 63 37.96 6.17 7.08
N ARG A 64 37.28 6.62 8.16
CA ARG A 64 37.36 8.04 8.60
C ARG A 64 36.77 8.25 10.00
N LYS A 65 37.56 8.91 10.85
CA LYS A 65 37.27 9.31 12.24
C LYS A 65 36.38 10.56 12.30
N TYR A 66 35.55 10.63 13.35
CA TYR A 66 35.32 11.86 14.12
C TYR A 66 35.32 11.50 15.62
N HIS A 67 36.29 12.00 16.36
CA HIS A 67 36.32 11.99 17.83
C HIS A 67 35.74 13.29 18.35
N ASN A 68 35.00 13.24 19.45
CA ASN A 68 35.05 14.31 20.43
C ASN A 68 35.06 13.72 21.84
N THR A 69 35.99 14.21 22.64
CA THR A 69 36.41 13.70 23.95
C THR A 69 35.93 14.66 25.03
N SER A 70 35.34 14.17 26.11
CA SER A 70 35.51 14.82 27.41
C SER A 70 35.37 13.86 28.58
N LYS A 71 36.53 13.63 29.20
CA LYS A 71 36.84 13.48 30.63
C LYS A 71 36.33 12.26 31.43
N LEU A 72 37.31 11.38 31.63
CA LEU A 72 37.62 10.58 32.83
C LEU A 72 37.22 11.25 34.16
N LEU A 73 36.67 10.43 35.07
CA LEU A 73 37.11 10.33 36.46
C LEU A 73 36.86 8.89 36.95
N THR A 74 37.94 8.28 37.42
CA THR A 74 38.13 6.92 37.92
C THR A 74 37.69 6.78 39.38
N THR A 75 36.99 5.71 39.76
CA THR A 75 37.34 4.86 40.92
C THR A 75 36.58 3.52 40.90
N GLN A 76 37.18 2.52 41.54
CA GLN A 76 37.01 1.07 41.43
C GLN A 76 35.69 0.50 42.01
N ASP A 77 35.14 -0.56 41.41
CA ASP A 77 35.02 -1.92 42.01
C ASP A 77 34.15 -2.89 41.17
N PHE A 78 34.58 -4.15 41.08
CA PHE A 78 33.99 -5.31 40.37
C PHE A 78 32.83 -5.99 41.19
N PRO A 79 32.12 -7.05 40.72
CA PRO A 79 31.12 -7.12 39.64
C PRO A 79 29.83 -7.91 40.05
N GLN A 80 28.65 -7.63 39.47
CA GLN A 80 27.50 -8.56 39.50
C GLN A 80 26.64 -8.44 38.22
N PRO A 81 26.02 -9.52 37.74
CA PRO A 81 25.19 -9.49 36.54
C PRO A 81 23.95 -8.64 36.84
N VAL A 82 23.91 -7.43 36.30
CA VAL A 82 22.75 -6.56 36.41
C VAL A 82 21.65 -7.18 35.57
N GLU A 83 20.66 -7.79 36.23
CA GLU A 83 19.34 -7.97 35.66
C GLU A 83 18.87 -6.61 35.15
N GLU A 84 18.84 -6.46 33.83
CA GLU A 84 18.38 -5.26 33.17
C GLU A 84 16.88 -5.11 33.46
N LYS A 85 16.56 -4.38 34.53
CA LYS A 85 15.17 -4.07 34.93
C LYS A 85 14.54 -3.27 33.81
N VAL A 86 13.81 -3.98 32.94
CA VAL A 86 12.99 -3.42 31.87
C VAL A 86 12.12 -2.30 32.45
N GLY A 87 12.44 -1.07 32.05
CA GLY A 87 11.87 0.15 32.64
C GLY A 87 10.34 0.17 32.54
N PRO A 88 9.64 0.89 33.46
CA PRO A 88 8.19 0.99 33.46
C PRO A 88 7.62 1.40 32.08
N PHE A 89 8.36 2.25 31.36
CA PHE A 89 8.00 2.70 30.02
C PHE A 89 7.99 1.55 28.99
N THR A 90 8.94 0.62 29.04
CA THR A 90 8.98 -0.54 28.13
C THR A 90 7.83 -1.50 28.43
N LYS A 91 7.50 -1.74 29.70
CA LYS A 91 6.31 -2.52 30.07
C LYS A 91 5.02 -1.88 29.58
N ILE A 92 4.93 -0.55 29.61
CA ILE A 92 3.78 0.19 29.05
C ILE A 92 3.73 0.04 27.52
N ILE A 93 4.87 0.14 26.83
CA ILE A 93 4.96 -0.05 25.37
C ILE A 93 4.59 -1.50 24.98
N GLU A 94 5.03 -2.48 25.76
CA GLU A 94 4.67 -3.89 25.61
C GLU A 94 3.18 -4.13 25.86
N ALA A 95 2.62 -3.57 26.94
CA ALA A 95 1.20 -3.64 27.27
C ALA A 95 0.31 -2.91 26.26
N MET A 96 0.82 -1.86 25.62
CA MET A 96 0.19 -1.20 24.47
C MET A 96 0.29 -2.01 23.16
N GLY A 97 0.92 -3.19 23.19
CA GLY A 97 1.10 -4.06 22.03
C GLY A 97 2.11 -3.53 21.02
N PHE A 98 2.96 -2.57 21.40
CA PHE A 98 3.86 -1.89 20.47
C PHE A 98 5.23 -2.58 20.31
N THR A 99 5.56 -3.55 21.17
CA THR A 99 6.82 -4.31 21.12
C THR A 99 6.65 -5.84 21.15
N GLY A 100 5.43 -6.35 21.29
CA GLY A 100 5.16 -7.79 21.24
C GLY A 100 5.44 -8.44 19.87
N PRO A 101 5.63 -9.78 19.86
CA PRO A 101 5.79 -10.54 18.62
C PRO A 101 4.57 -10.36 17.70
N LEU A 102 4.78 -10.44 16.39
CA LEU A 102 3.67 -10.48 15.44
C LEU A 102 2.89 -11.79 15.60
N LYS A 103 1.58 -11.77 15.34
CA LYS A 103 0.72 -12.97 15.38
C LYS A 103 1.25 -14.11 14.50
N TYR A 104 1.87 -13.75 13.38
CA TYR A 104 2.48 -14.67 12.43
C TYR A 104 3.92 -14.25 12.14
N SER A 105 4.76 -15.20 11.67
CA SER A 105 6.15 -14.89 11.33
C SER A 105 6.25 -13.86 10.21
N LYS A 106 7.29 -13.02 10.25
CA LYS A 106 7.52 -11.97 9.23
C LYS A 106 7.54 -12.52 7.80
N TRP A 107 8.07 -13.73 7.61
CA TRP A 107 8.14 -14.39 6.31
C TRP A 107 6.75 -14.77 5.77
N LYS A 108 5.88 -15.35 6.60
CA LYS A 108 4.49 -15.64 6.22
C LYS A 108 3.76 -14.37 5.78
N ILE A 109 3.89 -13.29 6.54
CA ILE A 109 3.27 -12.00 6.20
C ILE A 109 3.87 -11.41 4.90
N LYS A 110 5.16 -11.60 4.64
CA LYS A 110 5.78 -11.16 3.37
C LYS A 110 5.19 -11.91 2.16
N ILE A 111 4.99 -13.22 2.26
CA ILE A 111 4.38 -14.01 1.19
C ILE A 111 2.92 -13.57 0.97
N ALA A 112 2.14 -13.42 2.04
CA ALA A 112 0.77 -12.94 1.94
C ALA A 112 0.71 -11.53 1.33
N ALA A 113 1.58 -10.62 1.76
CA ALA A 113 1.66 -9.27 1.22
C ALA A 113 1.99 -9.25 -0.28
N LEU A 114 2.93 -10.11 -0.71
CA LEU A 114 3.26 -10.28 -2.12
C LEU A 114 2.05 -10.77 -2.91
N ARG A 115 1.35 -11.81 -2.43
CA ARG A 115 0.14 -12.33 -3.07
C ARG A 115 -0.99 -11.29 -3.16
N MET A 116 -1.16 -10.48 -2.12
CA MET A 116 -2.14 -9.40 -2.11
C MET A 116 -1.79 -8.31 -3.13
N TYR A 117 -0.52 -7.90 -3.19
CA TYR A 117 -0.05 -6.98 -4.21
C TYR A 117 -0.22 -7.56 -5.62
N THR A 118 0.17 -8.82 -5.84
CA THR A 118 -0.02 -9.53 -7.10
C THR A 118 -1.49 -9.56 -7.52
N SER A 119 -2.42 -9.76 -6.57
CA SER A 119 -3.85 -9.68 -6.87
C SER A 119 -4.25 -8.29 -7.39
N CYS A 120 -3.71 -7.21 -6.85
CA CYS A 120 -3.99 -5.84 -7.31
C CYS A 120 -3.58 -5.61 -8.77
N VAL A 121 -2.50 -6.25 -9.23
CA VAL A 121 -1.92 -6.01 -10.57
C VAL A 121 -2.21 -7.08 -11.62
N GLU A 122 -2.52 -8.31 -11.22
CA GLU A 122 -2.79 -9.41 -12.15
C GLU A 122 -4.28 -9.78 -12.22
N LYS A 123 -5.06 -9.54 -11.15
CA LYS A 123 -6.49 -9.93 -11.09
C LYS A 123 -7.44 -8.75 -11.29
N THR A 124 -6.91 -7.57 -11.56
CA THR A 124 -7.68 -6.37 -11.89
C THR A 124 -7.84 -6.28 -13.40
N ASP A 125 -9.07 -6.03 -13.86
CA ASP A 125 -9.37 -5.82 -15.28
C ASP A 125 -9.04 -4.39 -15.71
N PHE A 126 -7.75 -4.11 -15.95
CA PHE A 126 -7.28 -2.77 -16.34
C PHE A 126 -7.91 -2.27 -17.64
N GLU A 127 -8.22 -3.16 -18.58
CA GLU A 127 -8.82 -2.79 -19.88
C GLU A 127 -10.21 -2.20 -19.69
N GLU A 128 -11.04 -2.79 -18.81
CA GLU A 128 -12.36 -2.25 -18.50
C GLU A 128 -12.26 -0.87 -17.82
N PHE A 129 -11.27 -0.64 -16.94
CA PHE A 129 -11.03 0.70 -16.37
C PHE A 129 -10.61 1.72 -17.43
N PHE A 130 -9.68 1.36 -18.33
CA PHE A 130 -9.25 2.25 -19.40
C PHE A 130 -10.42 2.64 -20.31
N LEU A 131 -11.25 1.66 -20.69
CA LEU A 131 -12.42 1.87 -21.53
C LEU A 131 -13.49 2.73 -20.85
N ARG A 132 -13.90 2.36 -19.62
CA ARG A 132 -15.05 2.98 -18.93
C ARG A 132 -14.73 4.33 -18.33
N CYS A 133 -13.52 4.53 -17.83
CA CYS A 133 -13.07 5.80 -17.26
C CYS A 133 -12.34 6.69 -18.28
N GLN A 134 -12.33 6.30 -19.57
CA GLN A 134 -11.64 7.02 -20.66
C GLN A 134 -10.18 7.38 -20.33
N MET A 135 -9.50 6.48 -19.63
CA MET A 135 -8.10 6.67 -19.30
C MET A 135 -7.23 6.22 -20.48
N PRO A 136 -6.18 6.98 -20.84
CA PRO A 136 -5.24 6.50 -21.85
C PRO A 136 -4.46 5.30 -21.30
N ASP A 137 -4.17 4.28 -22.12
CA ASP A 137 -3.32 3.16 -21.72
C ASP A 137 -1.86 3.63 -21.55
N THR A 138 -1.52 4.03 -20.32
CA THR A 138 -0.22 4.59 -19.96
C THR A 138 0.26 4.01 -18.64
N PHE A 139 1.58 4.10 -18.41
CA PHE A 139 2.17 3.75 -17.13
C PHE A 139 1.53 4.50 -15.94
N ASN A 140 1.15 5.76 -16.15
CA ASN A 140 0.47 6.54 -15.12
C ASN A 140 -0.96 6.02 -14.85
N SER A 141 -1.72 5.69 -15.89
CA SER A 141 -3.08 5.13 -15.72
C SER A 141 -3.05 3.79 -14.99
N TRP A 142 -2.10 2.91 -15.34
CA TRP A 142 -1.85 1.68 -14.58
C TRP A 142 -1.52 1.96 -13.12
N PHE A 143 -0.65 2.95 -12.85
CA PHE A 143 -0.30 3.31 -11.48
C PHE A 143 -1.51 3.80 -10.69
N LEU A 144 -2.37 4.62 -11.29
CA LEU A 144 -3.58 5.14 -10.61
C LEU A 144 -4.59 4.04 -10.28
N ILE A 145 -4.82 3.10 -11.20
CA ILE A 145 -5.68 1.94 -10.95
C ILE A 145 -5.05 1.05 -9.87
N THR A 146 -3.76 0.74 -9.98
CA THR A 146 -3.03 -0.07 -8.98
C THR A 146 -3.07 0.59 -7.60
N LEU A 147 -2.87 1.91 -7.54
CA LEU A 147 -2.94 2.71 -6.31
C LEU A 147 -4.30 2.61 -5.64
N LEU A 148 -5.39 2.69 -6.40
CA LEU A 148 -6.74 2.55 -5.88
C LEU A 148 -6.95 1.17 -5.22
N HIS A 149 -6.52 0.11 -5.89
CA HIS A 149 -6.64 -1.27 -5.40
C HIS A 149 -5.76 -1.52 -4.17
N VAL A 150 -4.49 -1.06 -4.23
CA VAL A 150 -3.58 -1.12 -3.09
C VAL A 150 -4.17 -0.38 -1.90
N TRP A 151 -4.68 0.84 -2.08
CA TRP A 151 -5.30 1.61 -1.00
C TRP A 151 -6.45 0.83 -0.32
N MET A 152 -7.36 0.22 -1.08
CA MET A 152 -8.44 -0.60 -0.52
C MET A 152 -7.90 -1.76 0.33
N CYS A 153 -6.86 -2.45 -0.16
CA CYS A 153 -6.15 -3.48 0.62
C CYS A 153 -5.52 -2.90 1.90
N LEU A 154 -4.90 -1.73 1.84
CA LEU A 154 -4.32 -1.08 3.02
C LEU A 154 -5.39 -0.72 4.06
N VAL A 155 -6.52 -0.18 3.65
CA VAL A 155 -7.63 0.14 4.55
C VAL A 155 -8.11 -1.12 5.27
N ARG A 156 -8.33 -2.21 4.54
CA ARG A 156 -8.75 -3.49 5.12
C ARG A 156 -7.72 -4.06 6.08
N MET A 157 -6.44 -4.09 5.70
CA MET A 157 -5.36 -4.65 6.53
C MET A 157 -5.03 -3.79 7.75
N LYS A 158 -5.25 -2.47 7.72
CA LYS A 158 -5.07 -1.61 8.90
C LYS A 158 -5.96 -2.02 10.08
N GLN A 159 -7.09 -2.71 9.83
CA GLN A 159 -8.01 -3.22 10.86
C GLN A 159 -7.41 -4.41 11.64
N GLU A 160 -6.47 -5.14 11.05
CA GLU A 160 -5.83 -6.34 11.62
C GLU A 160 -4.68 -6.03 12.60
N GLY A 161 -4.80 -4.90 13.30
CA GLY A 161 -3.86 -4.46 14.33
C GLY A 161 -2.41 -4.34 13.85
N ARG A 162 -1.47 -4.82 14.67
CA ARG A 162 -0.03 -4.70 14.42
C ARG A 162 0.43 -5.51 13.20
N THR A 163 -0.07 -6.73 13.07
CA THR A 163 0.28 -7.64 11.98
C THR A 163 -0.19 -7.07 10.64
N GLY A 164 -1.42 -6.55 10.60
CA GLY A 164 -1.96 -5.85 9.44
C GLY A 164 -1.16 -4.61 9.05
N LYS A 165 -0.81 -3.74 10.01
CA LYS A 165 0.08 -2.59 9.76
C LYS A 165 1.44 -2.99 9.22
N TYR A 166 2.01 -4.11 9.68
CA TYR A 166 3.25 -4.66 9.13
C TYR A 166 3.04 -5.12 7.69
N MET A 167 1.96 -5.85 7.40
CA MET A 167 1.60 -6.26 6.04
C MET A 167 1.42 -5.06 5.10
N CYS A 168 0.75 -3.99 5.53
CA CYS A 168 0.61 -2.74 4.77
C CYS A 168 1.96 -2.17 4.32
N ARG A 169 2.96 -2.16 5.21
CA ARG A 169 4.32 -1.68 4.87
C ARG A 169 4.96 -2.54 3.77
N ILE A 170 4.75 -3.86 3.82
CA ILE A 170 5.30 -4.78 2.84
C ILE A 170 4.56 -4.67 1.48
N ILE A 171 3.24 -4.50 1.48
CA ILE A 171 2.45 -4.27 0.25
C ILE A 171 2.95 -3.01 -0.47
N VAL A 172 3.11 -1.90 0.26
CA VAL A 172 3.63 -0.64 -0.30
C VAL A 172 5.06 -0.81 -0.82
N HIS A 173 5.90 -1.58 -0.13
CA HIS A 173 7.24 -1.91 -0.60
C HIS A 173 7.22 -2.63 -1.96
N PHE A 174 6.42 -3.69 -2.10
CA PHE A 174 6.31 -4.40 -3.39
C PHE A 174 5.73 -3.54 -4.51
N MET A 175 4.78 -2.66 -4.19
CA MET A 175 4.27 -1.68 -5.15
C MET A 175 5.38 -0.78 -5.70
N TRP A 176 6.23 -0.22 -4.83
CA TRP A 176 7.32 0.65 -5.28
C TRP A 176 8.41 -0.10 -6.03
N GLU A 177 8.71 -1.35 -5.65
CA GLU A 177 9.63 -2.19 -6.42
C GLU A 177 9.10 -2.48 -7.83
N ASP A 178 7.80 -2.75 -7.98
CA ASP A 178 7.18 -3.00 -9.29
C ASP A 178 7.13 -1.72 -10.16
N VAL A 179 6.79 -0.57 -9.55
CA VAL A 179 6.88 0.75 -10.23
C VAL A 179 8.29 1.00 -10.76
N GLU A 180 9.32 0.78 -9.95
CA GLU A 180 10.70 0.96 -10.37
C GLU A 180 11.08 -0.03 -11.48
N GLN A 181 10.72 -1.30 -11.33
CA GLN A 181 11.04 -2.36 -12.28
C GLN A 181 10.38 -2.11 -13.64
N ARG A 182 9.10 -1.74 -13.68
CA ARG A 182 8.38 -1.38 -14.91
C ARG A 182 9.02 -0.20 -15.60
N GLY A 183 9.40 0.84 -14.85
CA GLY A 183 10.13 1.99 -15.39
C GLY A 183 11.44 1.59 -16.07
N ARG A 184 12.21 0.68 -15.45
CA ARG A 184 13.44 0.14 -16.06
C ARG A 184 13.16 -0.70 -17.31
N VAL A 185 12.15 -1.57 -17.28
CA VAL A 185 11.77 -2.44 -18.42
C VAL A 185 11.27 -1.61 -19.61
N MET A 186 10.57 -0.50 -19.36
CA MET A 186 10.15 0.46 -20.38
C MET A 186 11.30 1.31 -20.95
N GLY A 187 12.53 1.14 -20.45
CA GLY A 187 13.71 1.88 -20.92
C GLY A 187 13.76 3.34 -20.46
N VAL A 188 13.00 3.71 -19.42
CA VAL A 188 13.03 5.09 -18.89
C VAL A 188 14.40 5.35 -18.26
N ASN A 189 15.05 6.43 -18.67
CA ASN A 189 16.33 6.85 -18.09
C ASN A 189 16.23 6.94 -16.56
N SER A 190 17.21 6.41 -15.83
CA SER A 190 17.19 6.33 -14.36
C SER A 190 16.95 7.68 -13.66
N TYR A 191 17.50 8.78 -14.20
CA TYR A 191 17.28 10.12 -13.66
C TYR A 191 15.82 10.56 -13.83
N ILE A 192 15.23 10.35 -15.01
CA ILE A 192 13.83 10.66 -15.28
C ILE A 192 12.91 9.77 -14.43
N LEU A 193 13.23 8.48 -14.31
CA LEU A 193 12.48 7.55 -13.48
C LEU A 193 12.44 8.01 -12.02
N LYS A 194 13.58 8.40 -11.44
CA LYS A 194 13.63 8.93 -10.07
C LYS A 194 12.77 10.19 -9.89
N LYS A 195 12.81 11.11 -10.87
CA LYS A 195 11.97 12.32 -10.85
C LYS A 195 10.47 11.97 -10.90
N ASN A 196 10.09 11.04 -11.78
CA ASN A 196 8.71 10.58 -11.90
C ASN A 196 8.24 9.86 -10.64
N MET A 197 9.07 8.99 -10.05
CA MET A 197 8.75 8.30 -8.80
C MET A 197 8.55 9.28 -7.63
N ALA A 198 9.28 10.39 -7.58
CA ALA A 198 9.04 11.44 -6.58
C ALA A 198 7.66 12.10 -6.76
N LEU A 199 7.24 12.38 -7.99
CA LEU A 199 5.88 12.88 -8.28
C LEU A 199 4.81 11.83 -7.94
N MET A 200 5.04 10.58 -8.32
CA MET A 200 4.14 9.47 -8.00
C MET A 200 4.01 9.25 -6.49
N THR A 201 5.08 9.50 -5.72
CA THR A 201 5.06 9.43 -4.25
C THR A 201 4.14 10.51 -3.66
N ASN A 202 4.18 11.74 -4.20
CA ASN A 202 3.26 12.79 -3.77
C ASN A 202 1.80 12.42 -4.11
N ASN A 203 1.56 11.92 -5.31
CA ASN A 203 0.23 11.43 -5.73
C ASN A 203 -0.25 10.28 -4.85
N PHE A 204 0.65 9.36 -4.46
CA PHE A 204 0.35 8.28 -3.54
C PHE A 204 -0.17 8.83 -2.20
N TYR A 205 0.56 9.73 -1.55
CA TYR A 205 0.12 10.28 -0.26
C TYR A 205 -1.15 11.11 -0.36
N ALA A 206 -1.30 11.91 -1.42
CA ALA A 206 -2.53 12.67 -1.66
C ALA A 206 -3.74 11.75 -1.87
N ALA A 207 -3.58 10.65 -2.61
CA ALA A 207 -4.61 9.65 -2.81
C ALA A 207 -4.99 8.92 -1.53
N ILE A 208 -4.01 8.46 -0.72
CA ILE A 208 -4.31 7.80 0.55
C ILE A 208 -5.15 8.71 1.45
N LEU A 209 -4.76 9.99 1.59
CA LEU A 209 -5.50 10.95 2.42
C LEU A 209 -6.89 11.25 1.85
N GLY A 210 -6.97 11.53 0.55
CA GLY A 210 -8.22 11.87 -0.12
C GLY A 210 -9.22 10.71 -0.10
N TYR A 211 -8.77 9.49 -0.34
CA TYR A 211 -9.63 8.30 -0.32
C TYR A 211 -10.04 7.91 1.10
N ASP A 212 -9.13 7.99 2.09
CA ASP A 212 -9.47 7.77 3.50
C ASP A 212 -10.55 8.79 3.97
N GLU A 213 -10.47 10.05 3.55
CA GLU A 213 -11.52 11.05 3.82
C GLU A 213 -12.82 10.76 3.05
N GLY A 214 -12.70 10.47 1.75
CA GLY A 214 -13.84 10.22 0.87
C GLY A 214 -14.67 9.02 1.31
N ILE A 215 -14.04 7.91 1.70
CA ILE A 215 -14.78 6.70 2.11
C ILE A 215 -15.54 6.89 3.42
N LEU A 216 -15.06 7.78 4.30
CA LEU A 216 -15.72 8.14 5.56
C LEU A 216 -16.82 9.20 5.37
N SER A 217 -16.91 9.83 4.20
CA SER A 217 -17.95 10.79 3.82
C SER A 217 -19.10 10.11 3.07
N ASP A 218 -20.05 10.92 2.64
CA ASP A 218 -21.01 10.60 1.58
C ASP A 218 -20.36 10.41 0.20
N ASP A 219 -21.17 10.02 -0.78
CA ASP A 219 -20.71 9.74 -2.15
C ASP A 219 -20.20 10.99 -2.86
N HIS A 220 -20.61 12.18 -2.44
CA HIS A 220 -20.10 13.45 -2.99
C HIS A 220 -18.64 13.66 -2.55
N GLY A 221 -18.33 13.42 -1.28
CA GLY A 221 -16.97 13.45 -0.76
C GLY A 221 -16.05 12.42 -1.43
N LEU A 222 -16.53 11.19 -1.60
CA LEU A 222 -15.78 10.14 -2.31
C LEU A 222 -15.57 10.46 -3.80
N ALA A 223 -16.62 10.93 -4.49
CA ALA A 223 -16.52 11.38 -5.88
C ALA A 223 -15.50 12.50 -6.02
N ALA A 224 -15.51 13.47 -5.11
CA ALA A 224 -14.55 14.58 -5.13
C ALA A 224 -13.11 14.09 -4.93
N ALA A 225 -12.88 13.10 -4.06
CA ALA A 225 -11.57 12.50 -3.87
C ALA A 225 -11.08 11.78 -5.14
N LEU A 226 -11.91 10.92 -5.72
CA LEU A 226 -11.63 10.21 -6.96
C LEU A 226 -11.38 11.17 -8.13
N TRP A 227 -12.17 12.24 -8.23
CA TRP A 227 -12.00 13.26 -9.26
C TRP A 227 -10.65 13.95 -9.17
N ARG A 228 -10.21 14.34 -7.96
CA ARG A 228 -8.93 15.03 -7.76
C ARG A 228 -7.74 14.17 -8.14
N THR A 229 -7.76 12.89 -7.81
CA THR A 229 -6.57 12.01 -7.89
C THR A 229 -6.61 11.06 -9.06
N PHE A 230 -7.71 10.32 -9.25
CA PHE A 230 -7.85 9.31 -10.30
C PHE A 230 -8.07 9.96 -11.67
N PHE A 231 -8.93 10.98 -11.73
CA PHE A 231 -9.23 11.73 -12.95
C PHE A 231 -8.35 12.98 -13.13
N ASN A 232 -7.45 13.27 -12.18
CA ASN A 232 -6.59 14.46 -12.21
C ASN A 232 -7.38 15.76 -12.49
N GLN A 233 -8.53 15.91 -11.81
CA GLN A 233 -9.45 17.06 -11.94
C GLN A 233 -10.04 17.22 -13.35
N LYS A 234 -10.06 16.15 -14.15
CA LYS A 234 -10.58 16.13 -15.51
C LYS A 234 -11.49 14.92 -15.71
N CYS A 235 -12.79 15.16 -15.64
CA CYS A 235 -13.81 14.15 -15.93
C CYS A 235 -14.98 14.88 -16.60
N GLU A 236 -15.17 14.66 -17.89
CA GLU A 236 -16.23 15.34 -18.65
C GLU A 236 -17.60 14.71 -18.39
N ASP A 237 -17.64 13.39 -18.18
CA ASP A 237 -18.86 12.64 -17.93
C ASP A 237 -18.97 12.25 -16.45
N PRO A 238 -19.89 12.85 -15.67
CA PRO A 238 -20.06 12.52 -14.25
C PRO A 238 -20.44 11.05 -14.01
N ARG A 239 -20.98 10.35 -15.01
CA ARG A 239 -21.30 8.92 -14.90
C ARG A 239 -20.06 8.05 -14.70
N GLN A 240 -18.88 8.51 -15.15
CA GLN A 240 -17.61 7.82 -14.92
C GLN A 240 -17.19 7.88 -13.45
N LEU A 241 -17.45 9.03 -12.78
CA LEU A 241 -17.24 9.18 -11.35
C LEU A 241 -18.23 8.34 -10.55
N GLU A 242 -19.51 8.38 -10.93
CA GLU A 242 -20.56 7.57 -10.30
C GLU A 242 -20.22 6.07 -10.35
N LEU A 243 -19.82 5.57 -11.52
CA LEU A 243 -19.37 4.18 -11.69
C LEU A 243 -18.22 3.83 -10.75
N LEU A 244 -17.22 4.72 -10.63
CA LEU A 244 -16.05 4.47 -9.79
C LEU A 244 -16.37 4.55 -8.30
N VAL A 245 -17.27 5.46 -7.90
CA VAL A 245 -17.80 5.55 -6.53
C VAL A 245 -18.54 4.26 -6.17
N GLU A 246 -19.48 3.82 -7.01
CA GLU A 246 -20.23 2.58 -6.83
C GLU A 246 -19.28 1.38 -6.69
N TYR A 247 -18.29 1.29 -7.58
CA TYR A 247 -17.25 0.27 -7.53
C TYR A 247 -16.49 0.29 -6.21
N VAL A 248 -15.95 1.44 -5.78
CA VAL A 248 -15.18 1.54 -4.54
C VAL A 248 -16.03 1.16 -3.33
N ARG A 249 -17.28 1.62 -3.23
CA ARG A 249 -18.19 1.26 -2.14
C ARG A 249 -18.42 -0.25 -2.08
N LYS A 250 -18.73 -0.86 -3.23
CA LYS A 250 -18.96 -2.30 -3.35
C LYS A 250 -17.72 -3.14 -3.01
N GLN A 251 -16.54 -2.69 -3.42
CA GLN A 251 -15.28 -3.37 -3.13
C GLN A 251 -14.91 -3.27 -1.66
N MET A 252 -15.03 -2.08 -1.07
CA MET A 252 -14.75 -1.90 0.36
C MET A 252 -15.69 -2.74 1.21
N GLN A 253 -16.99 -2.75 0.90
CA GLN A 253 -17.96 -3.61 1.57
C GLN A 253 -17.62 -5.10 1.45
N TYR A 254 -17.17 -5.54 0.27
CA TYR A 254 -16.75 -6.91 0.05
C TYR A 254 -15.47 -7.26 0.83
N LEU A 255 -14.45 -6.40 0.78
CA LEU A 255 -13.20 -6.60 1.53
C LEU A 255 -13.44 -6.64 3.04
N ASP A 256 -14.30 -5.76 3.56
CA ASP A 256 -14.66 -5.75 4.99
C ASP A 256 -15.39 -7.03 5.42
N SER A 257 -16.12 -7.70 4.51
CA SER A 257 -16.76 -8.99 4.78
C SER A 257 -15.79 -10.18 4.84
N MET A 258 -14.56 -10.03 4.33
CA MET A 258 -13.57 -11.09 4.32
C MET A 258 -12.94 -11.30 5.70
N ASN A 259 -12.62 -12.56 6.03
CA ASN A 259 -11.92 -12.89 7.28
C ASN A 259 -10.49 -12.31 7.27
N GLY A 260 -10.19 -11.47 8.25
CA GLY A 260 -8.92 -10.77 8.37
C GLY A 260 -7.73 -11.67 8.67
N GLU A 261 -7.94 -12.70 9.49
CA GLU A 261 -6.91 -13.68 9.82
C GLU A 261 -6.52 -14.50 8.60
N ASP A 262 -7.50 -14.86 7.79
CA ASP A 262 -7.28 -15.61 6.56
C ASP A 262 -6.56 -14.75 5.51
N LEU A 263 -6.93 -13.47 5.39
CA LEU A 263 -6.20 -12.50 4.55
C LEU A 263 -4.74 -12.30 4.97
N LEU A 264 -4.46 -12.26 6.28
CA LEU A 264 -3.08 -12.15 6.81
C LEU A 264 -2.20 -13.37 6.45
N LEU A 265 -2.81 -14.54 6.24
CA LEU A 265 -2.11 -15.78 5.93
C LEU A 265 -2.03 -16.05 4.42
N THR A 266 -3.11 -15.79 3.69
CA THR A 266 -3.24 -16.12 2.27
C THR A 266 -2.81 -14.97 1.37
N GLY A 267 -3.15 -13.73 1.75
CA GLY A 267 -3.04 -12.57 0.88
C GLY A 267 -3.98 -12.58 -0.32
N GLU A 268 -4.94 -13.51 -0.38
CA GLU A 268 -5.77 -13.67 -1.56
C GLU A 268 -6.96 -12.71 -1.55
N VAL A 269 -6.93 -11.75 -2.46
CA VAL A 269 -8.05 -10.85 -2.73
C VAL A 269 -8.69 -11.24 -4.06
N ARG A 270 -10.02 -11.26 -4.11
CA ARG A 270 -10.79 -11.36 -5.35
C ARG A 270 -11.42 -9.99 -5.62
N TRP A 271 -11.26 -9.47 -6.82
CA TRP A 271 -11.85 -8.19 -7.18
C TRP A 271 -13.22 -8.42 -7.81
N ARG A 272 -14.24 -7.71 -7.31
CA ARG A 272 -15.50 -7.56 -8.04
C ARG A 272 -15.25 -6.82 -9.37
N PRO A 273 -15.99 -7.10 -10.44
CA PRO A 273 -15.82 -6.40 -11.71
C PRO A 273 -16.23 -4.93 -11.60
N LEU A 274 -15.67 -4.07 -12.45
CA LEU A 274 -16.00 -2.65 -12.49
C LEU A 274 -17.49 -2.42 -12.78
N VAL A 275 -18.03 -3.18 -13.74
CA VAL A 275 -19.44 -3.16 -14.11
C VAL A 275 -20.08 -4.49 -13.73
N GLU A 276 -21.05 -4.46 -12.82
CA GLU A 276 -21.79 -5.63 -12.38
C GLU A 276 -23.19 -5.66 -12.98
N LYS A 277 -23.54 -6.77 -13.63
CA LYS A 277 -24.91 -6.99 -14.12
C LYS A 277 -25.91 -7.24 -12.99
N ASN A 278 -25.47 -7.81 -11.87
CA ASN A 278 -26.32 -8.11 -10.71
C ASN A 278 -25.57 -7.84 -9.38
N PRO A 279 -25.69 -6.62 -8.83
CA PRO A 279 -24.87 -6.17 -7.70
C PRO A 279 -25.20 -6.86 -6.37
N GLN A 280 -26.38 -7.48 -6.25
CA GLN A 280 -26.85 -8.11 -5.02
C GLN A 280 -26.33 -9.55 -4.82
N SER A 281 -25.68 -10.15 -5.82
CA SER A 281 -25.39 -11.59 -5.83
C SER A 281 -24.26 -12.03 -4.88
N ILE A 282 -23.34 -11.13 -4.51
CA ILE A 282 -22.09 -11.50 -3.81
C ILE A 282 -22.21 -11.37 -2.28
N LEU A 283 -23.12 -10.53 -1.80
CA LEU A 283 -23.34 -10.30 -0.38
C LEU A 283 -24.67 -10.93 0.05
N LYS A 284 -24.76 -12.27 0.04
CA LYS A 284 -25.77 -12.90 0.89
C LYS A 284 -25.26 -12.74 2.33
N PRO A 285 -25.95 -11.96 3.19
CA PRO A 285 -25.58 -11.88 4.60
C PRO A 285 -25.60 -13.30 5.15
N HIS A 286 -24.56 -13.69 5.91
CA HIS A 286 -24.72 -14.84 6.79
C HIS A 286 -25.95 -14.54 7.65
N ALA A 287 -26.97 -15.41 7.58
CA ALA A 287 -28.14 -15.29 8.44
C ALA A 287 -27.63 -15.19 9.89
N PRO A 288 -28.19 -14.29 10.72
CA PRO A 288 -27.81 -14.23 12.12
C PRO A 288 -28.00 -15.63 12.70
N THR A 289 -26.93 -16.22 13.21
CA THR A 289 -27.03 -17.43 14.02
C THR A 289 -27.68 -16.97 15.31
N TYR A 290 -29.01 -16.97 15.36
CA TYR A 290 -29.73 -16.79 16.59
C TYR A 290 -29.48 -18.05 17.40
N ASN A 291 -28.60 -17.93 18.37
CA ASN A 291 -28.38 -18.91 19.40
C ASN A 291 -29.62 -18.91 20.30
N ASP A 292 -30.52 -19.86 20.05
CA ASP A 292 -31.74 -20.15 20.82
C ASP A 292 -31.49 -20.61 22.27
N GLU A 293 -30.29 -20.42 22.84
CA GLU A 293 -29.95 -20.85 24.22
C GLU A 293 -30.05 -19.71 25.24
N GLY A 294 -31.03 -18.83 25.09
CA GLY A 294 -31.33 -17.76 26.04
C GLY A 294 -32.71 -17.89 26.67
N LEU A 295 -32.92 -18.91 27.50
CA LEU A 295 -33.95 -19.00 28.54
C LEU A 295 -33.35 -19.60 29.81
#